data_AF-A0A969IB50-F1
#
_entry.id   AF-A0A969IB50-F1
#
_cell.length_a   1.000
_cell.length_b   1.000
_cell.length_c   1.000
_cell.angle_alpha   90.00
_cell.angle_beta   90.00
_cell.angle_gamma   90.00
#
_symmetry.space_group_name_H-M   'P 1'
#
loop_
_entity.id
_entity.type
_entity.pdbx_description
1 polymer ?
#
loop_
_entity_poly.entity_id
_entity_poly.type
_entity_poly.pdbx_seq_one_letter_code
_entity_poly.pdbx_strand_id
1 'polypeptide(L)'
;MRYLFCTFFKILVCSTSFGQYDTIIKSLVETPSNCPQRLNGSFKKNKEIQSGEKIEYYKFSKSKTDFCYYPKQANINCGYFRLFGKVFALNDKFENNLSCDFDYGSFELYRYSLNKRNYLILNAIRYGSGTTTRFVYCNLFDITNKDSIIYYPLASIYGSGFSFGDYNNDGRLDFLQIEYDKSSKSVDDFVMKMRTLNESNQVFDLVEGKYITFSRQYRNDNSFVILKTKTDW
;
A
#
# COMPACT_ATOMS: atom_id res chain seq x y z
N MET A 1 8.10 -19.86 -8.31
CA MET A 1 7.88 -19.38 -9.70
C MET A 1 6.40 -19.28 -10.12
N ARG A 2 5.57 -20.33 -10.01
CA ARG A 2 4.14 -20.27 -10.42
C ARG A 2 3.32 -19.15 -9.77
N TYR A 3 3.45 -18.94 -8.46
CA TYR A 3 2.74 -17.87 -7.75
C TYR A 3 3.15 -16.45 -8.20
N LEU A 4 4.44 -16.24 -8.45
CA LEU A 4 4.97 -14.97 -8.94
C LEU A 4 4.36 -14.61 -10.31
N PHE A 5 4.21 -15.59 -11.20
CA PHE A 5 3.65 -15.37 -12.54
C PHE A 5 2.14 -15.05 -12.52
N CYS A 6 1.36 -15.75 -11.68
CA CYS A 6 -0.07 -15.43 -11.50
C CYS A 6 -0.27 -14.04 -10.86
N THR A 7 0.58 -13.70 -9.90
CA THR A 7 0.62 -12.38 -9.25
C THR A 7 0.93 -11.29 -10.27
N PHE A 8 1.97 -11.51 -11.06
CA PHE A 8 2.41 -10.62 -12.13
C PHE A 8 1.29 -10.29 -13.10
N PHE A 9 0.60 -11.31 -13.63
CA PHE A 9 -0.50 -11.11 -14.58
C PHE A 9 -1.64 -10.29 -13.97
N LYS A 10 -1.99 -10.54 -12.69
CA LYS A 10 -3.03 -9.77 -11.98
C LYS A 10 -2.65 -8.31 -11.77
N ILE A 11 -1.43 -8.00 -11.30
CA ILE A 11 -0.98 -6.60 -11.10
C ILE A 11 -0.98 -5.82 -12.43
N LEU A 12 -0.70 -6.51 -13.52
CA LEU A 12 -0.43 -5.92 -14.82
C LEU A 12 -1.70 -5.68 -15.66
N VAL A 13 -2.68 -6.59 -15.56
CA VAL A 13 -4.08 -6.31 -15.99
C VAL A 13 -4.65 -5.13 -15.20
N CYS A 14 -4.30 -5.05 -13.91
CA CYS A 14 -4.73 -3.98 -13.03
C CYS A 14 -4.11 -2.61 -13.39
N SER A 15 -2.79 -2.54 -13.64
CA SER A 15 -2.07 -1.29 -13.93
C SER A 15 -2.42 -0.69 -15.30
N THR A 16 -2.98 -1.48 -16.22
CA THR A 16 -3.44 -1.00 -17.53
C THR A 16 -4.91 -0.56 -17.57
N SER A 17 -5.71 -0.93 -16.57
CA SER A 17 -7.09 -0.47 -16.43
C SER A 17 -7.12 0.85 -15.64
N PHE A 18 -7.73 1.89 -16.21
CA PHE A 18 -7.77 3.27 -15.67
C PHE A 18 -8.53 3.43 -14.32
N GLY A 19 -8.81 2.34 -13.59
CA GLY A 19 -9.52 2.32 -12.32
C GLY A 19 -8.65 1.79 -11.18
N GLN A 20 -7.83 2.65 -10.57
CA GLN A 20 -6.94 2.31 -9.44
C GLN A 20 -7.65 1.72 -8.20
N TYR A 21 -8.98 1.81 -8.11
CA TYR A 21 -9.76 1.35 -6.95
C TYR A 21 -9.78 -0.18 -6.82
N ASP A 22 -9.94 -0.88 -7.94
CA ASP A 22 -10.22 -2.31 -7.94
C ASP A 22 -8.96 -3.18 -7.80
N THR A 23 -7.78 -2.59 -7.93
CA THR A 23 -6.54 -3.29 -8.24
C THR A 23 -5.75 -3.71 -7.01
N ILE A 24 -5.79 -2.92 -5.93
CA ILE A 24 -5.08 -3.23 -4.69
C ILE A 24 -5.69 -4.44 -3.98
N ILE A 25 -7.02 -4.57 -4.01
CA ILE A 25 -7.70 -5.70 -3.38
C ILE A 25 -7.61 -6.96 -4.26
N LYS A 26 -7.65 -6.83 -5.59
CA LYS A 26 -7.53 -7.98 -6.51
C LYS A 26 -6.09 -8.49 -6.67
N SER A 27 -5.09 -7.67 -6.36
CA SER A 27 -3.67 -8.07 -6.31
C SER A 27 -3.24 -8.69 -4.98
N LEU A 28 -4.17 -8.83 -4.02
CA LEU A 28 -4.03 -9.72 -2.87
C LEU A 28 -4.06 -11.14 -3.40
N VAL A 29 -2.87 -11.69 -3.63
CA VAL A 29 -2.71 -13.00 -4.25
C VAL A 29 -3.35 -14.04 -3.35
N GLU A 30 -4.47 -14.57 -3.82
CA GLU A 30 -5.23 -15.67 -3.25
C GLU A 30 -4.30 -16.87 -3.02
N THR A 31 -3.81 -17.04 -1.80
CA THR A 31 -3.94 -18.37 -1.20
C THR A 31 -5.40 -18.45 -0.72
N PRO A 32 -6.22 -19.39 -1.22
CA PRO A 32 -7.67 -19.45 -0.98
C PRO A 32 -8.14 -19.33 0.47
N SER A 33 -7.24 -19.55 1.45
CA SER A 33 -7.55 -19.48 2.88
C SER A 33 -7.25 -18.14 3.55
N ASN A 34 -6.52 -17.21 2.92
CA ASN A 34 -5.95 -16.04 3.63
C ASN A 34 -6.28 -14.68 3.00
N CYS A 35 -7.34 -14.53 2.20
CA CYS A 35 -7.68 -13.20 1.67
C CYS A 35 -7.94 -12.19 2.80
N PRO A 36 -7.42 -10.94 2.70
CA PRO A 36 -7.75 -9.89 3.65
C PRO A 36 -9.25 -9.71 3.81
N GLN A 37 -9.70 -9.74 5.06
CA GLN A 37 -11.09 -9.61 5.43
C GLN A 37 -11.38 -8.17 5.82
N ARG A 38 -12.30 -7.52 5.11
CA ARG A 38 -12.79 -6.19 5.49
C ARG A 38 -13.40 -6.26 6.90
N LEU A 39 -12.99 -5.35 7.77
CA LEU A 39 -13.58 -5.22 9.10
C LEU A 39 -14.92 -4.47 9.00
N ASN A 40 -15.94 -5.00 9.66
CA ASN A 40 -17.24 -4.34 9.78
C ASN A 40 -17.11 -3.08 10.63
N GLY A 41 -17.35 -1.92 10.03
CA GLY A 41 -17.30 -0.63 10.73
C GLY A 41 -17.09 0.53 9.78
N SER A 42 -17.01 1.72 10.36
CA SER A 42 -16.66 2.94 9.65
C SER A 42 -15.88 3.87 10.56
N PHE A 43 -15.16 4.80 9.96
CA PHE A 43 -14.51 5.88 10.67
C PHE A 43 -15.55 6.93 11.05
N LYS A 44 -15.64 7.23 12.35
CA LYS A 44 -16.52 8.26 12.89
C LYS A 44 -15.70 9.43 13.41
N LYS A 45 -16.16 10.64 13.10
CA LYS A 45 -15.59 11.87 13.63
C LYS A 45 -15.81 11.95 15.14
N ASN A 46 -14.76 12.26 15.86
CA ASN A 46 -14.71 12.45 17.31
C ASN A 46 -13.92 13.71 17.64
N LYS A 47 -13.96 14.09 18.92
CA LYS A 47 -13.30 15.28 19.47
C LYS A 47 -12.66 14.91 20.79
N GLU A 48 -11.42 15.33 21.01
CA GLU A 48 -10.75 15.23 22.31
C GLU A 48 -10.03 16.54 22.66
N ILE A 49 -9.64 16.69 23.92
CA ILE A 49 -8.84 17.83 24.38
C ILE A 49 -7.41 17.34 24.60
N GLN A 50 -6.45 17.92 23.89
CA GLN A 50 -5.03 17.64 24.06
C GLN A 50 -4.31 18.97 24.29
N SER A 51 -3.60 19.08 25.42
CA SER A 51 -2.88 20.31 25.79
C SER A 51 -3.77 21.58 25.80
N GLY A 52 -5.04 21.44 26.15
CA GLY A 52 -6.02 22.54 26.17
C GLY A 52 -6.64 22.87 24.81
N GLU A 53 -6.18 22.27 23.72
CA GLU A 53 -6.74 22.44 22.38
C GLU A 53 -7.72 21.31 22.04
N LYS A 54 -8.80 21.67 21.34
CA LYS A 54 -9.80 20.71 20.86
C LYS A 54 -9.35 20.12 19.54
N ILE A 55 -9.02 18.84 19.53
CA ILE A 55 -8.57 18.12 18.34
C ILE A 55 -9.69 17.25 17.79
N GLU A 56 -9.87 17.30 16.48
CA GLU A 56 -10.78 16.41 15.75
C GLU A 56 -10.01 15.20 15.24
N TYR A 57 -10.61 14.01 15.38
CA TYR A 57 -10.01 12.75 14.91
C TYR A 57 -11.09 11.77 14.46
N TYR A 58 -10.68 10.72 13.76
CA TYR A 58 -11.58 9.71 13.21
C TYR A 58 -11.27 8.36 13.83
N LYS A 59 -12.24 7.77 14.54
CA LYS A 59 -12.09 6.46 15.20
C LYS A 59 -12.90 5.40 14.49
N PHE A 60 -12.32 4.23 14.28
CA PHE A 60 -13.04 3.09 13.70
C PHE A 60 -14.04 2.51 14.71
N SER A 61 -15.33 2.53 14.38
CA SER A 61 -16.41 2.52 15.41
C SER A 61 -16.91 1.16 15.89
N LYS A 62 -16.28 0.04 15.50
CA LYS A 62 -16.88 -1.31 15.74
C LYS A 62 -15.90 -2.43 16.10
N SER A 63 -14.60 -2.16 16.15
CA SER A 63 -13.62 -3.20 16.51
C SER A 63 -13.00 -2.93 17.87
N LYS A 64 -12.48 -3.99 18.49
CA LYS A 64 -11.50 -3.90 19.60
C LYS A 64 -10.17 -3.26 19.14
N THR A 65 -10.07 -2.86 17.88
CA THR A 65 -8.91 -2.17 17.33
C THR A 65 -9.02 -0.71 17.71
N ASP A 66 -8.14 -0.25 18.60
CA ASP A 66 -8.00 1.16 18.90
C ASP A 66 -7.25 1.82 17.73
N PHE A 67 -7.97 2.03 16.62
CA PHE A 67 -7.46 2.67 15.41
C PHE A 67 -8.11 4.04 15.26
N CYS A 68 -7.27 5.07 15.30
CA CYS A 68 -7.65 6.46 15.08
C CYS A 68 -6.81 7.07 13.97
N TYR A 69 -7.40 7.97 13.20
CA TYR A 69 -6.70 8.87 12.28
C TYR A 69 -6.89 10.31 12.75
N TYR A 70 -5.78 11.02 12.87
CA TYR A 70 -5.73 12.42 13.24
C TYR A 70 -5.32 13.21 12.00
N PRO A 71 -6.22 13.99 11.38
CA PRO A 71 -5.89 14.81 10.24
C PRO A 71 -4.91 15.92 10.63
N LYS A 72 -4.27 16.51 9.61
CA LYS A 72 -3.37 17.65 9.77
C LYS A 72 -4.01 18.76 10.62
N GLN A 73 -3.30 19.22 11.65
CA GLN A 73 -3.67 20.35 12.49
C GLN A 73 -2.80 21.57 12.14
N ALA A 74 -3.17 22.77 12.59
CA ALA A 74 -2.44 24.02 12.27
C ALA A 74 -0.94 23.96 12.62
N ASN A 75 -0.59 23.25 13.70
CA ASN A 75 0.78 23.15 14.23
C ASN A 75 1.50 21.84 13.83
N ILE A 76 0.89 20.99 13.01
CA ILE A 76 1.47 19.70 12.60
C ILE A 76 1.57 19.68 11.08
N ASN A 77 2.73 19.29 10.54
CA ASN A 77 2.95 19.29 9.09
C ASN A 77 2.02 18.33 8.34
N CYS A 78 1.61 17.23 8.99
CA CYS A 78 0.82 16.16 8.40
C CYS A 78 -0.11 15.46 9.41
N GLY A 79 -1.01 14.61 8.92
CA GLY A 79 -1.79 13.73 9.77
C GLY A 79 -0.96 12.58 10.35
N TYR A 80 -1.56 11.83 11.28
CA TYR A 80 -0.98 10.62 11.85
C TYR A 80 -2.04 9.58 12.19
N PHE A 81 -1.63 8.32 12.25
CA PHE A 81 -2.47 7.26 12.82
C PHE A 81 -2.10 7.04 14.27
N ARG A 82 -3.10 6.70 15.08
CA ARG A 82 -2.90 6.12 16.41
C ARG A 82 -3.45 4.71 16.42
N LEU A 83 -2.59 3.73 16.68
CA LEU A 83 -2.97 2.33 16.71
C LEU A 83 -2.44 1.68 17.99
N PHE A 84 -3.34 1.16 18.83
CA PHE A 84 -3.01 0.59 20.14
C PHE A 84 -2.15 1.55 20.99
N GLY A 85 -2.53 2.82 21.05
CA GLY A 85 -1.82 3.86 21.78
C GLY A 85 -0.55 4.40 21.09
N LYS A 86 0.02 3.72 20.09
CA LYS A 86 1.22 4.15 19.36
C LYS A 86 0.89 5.13 18.23
N VAL A 87 1.78 6.09 17.99
CA VAL A 87 1.63 7.12 16.95
C VAL A 87 2.47 6.77 15.72
N PHE A 88 1.86 6.86 14.54
CA PHE A 88 2.49 6.63 13.24
C PHE A 88 2.33 7.90 12.39
N ALA A 89 3.37 8.72 12.37
CA ALA A 89 3.39 9.96 11.60
C ALA A 89 3.45 9.66 10.10
N LEU A 90 2.71 10.44 9.30
CA LEU A 90 2.63 10.30 7.85
C LEU A 90 3.58 11.23 7.11
N ASN A 91 4.23 12.13 7.85
CA ASN A 91 5.27 12.99 7.31
C ASN A 91 6.44 12.14 6.79
N ASP A 92 6.96 12.49 5.63
CA ASP A 92 8.11 11.83 4.98
C ASP A 92 7.94 10.34 4.67
N LYS A 93 6.72 9.79 4.85
CA LYS A 93 6.41 8.39 4.52
C LYS A 93 5.95 8.19 3.08
N PHE A 94 5.52 9.27 2.44
CA PHE A 94 5.03 9.28 1.07
C PHE A 94 5.63 10.47 0.34
N GLU A 95 5.80 10.36 -0.97
CA GLU A 95 6.34 11.44 -1.80
C GLU A 95 5.49 12.72 -1.68
N ASN A 96 6.15 13.89 -1.64
CA ASN A 96 5.56 15.22 -1.86
C ASN A 96 4.34 15.63 -1.00
N ASN A 97 4.36 15.41 0.32
CA ASN A 97 3.26 15.80 1.25
C ASN A 97 1.87 15.26 0.87
N LEU A 98 1.80 14.27 -0.03
CA LEU A 98 0.54 13.73 -0.52
C LEU A 98 -0.26 13.03 0.60
N SER A 99 0.42 12.70 1.70
CA SER A 99 -0.08 12.01 2.87
C SER A 99 -0.86 12.86 3.89
N CYS A 100 -0.95 14.17 3.67
CA CYS A 100 -1.55 15.06 4.66
C CYS A 100 -3.02 15.37 4.41
N ASP A 101 -3.59 14.81 3.35
CA ASP A 101 -4.90 15.19 2.81
C ASP A 101 -5.66 13.94 2.36
N PHE A 102 -5.99 13.11 3.34
CA PHE A 102 -6.77 11.89 3.16
C PHE A 102 -8.26 12.18 3.13
N ASP A 103 -8.98 11.60 2.17
CA ASP A 103 -10.43 11.51 2.25
C ASP A 103 -10.81 10.37 3.19
N TYR A 104 -11.05 10.71 4.46
CA TYR A 104 -11.46 9.74 5.48
C TYR A 104 -12.79 9.04 5.16
N GLY A 105 -13.62 9.59 4.27
CA GLY A 105 -14.83 8.92 3.78
C GLY A 105 -14.53 7.66 2.96
N SER A 106 -13.33 7.58 2.41
CA SER A 106 -12.85 6.43 1.62
C SER A 106 -12.15 5.34 2.44
N PHE A 107 -12.02 5.52 3.76
CA PHE A 107 -11.23 4.62 4.58
C PHE A 107 -11.88 3.24 4.71
N GLU A 108 -11.15 2.22 4.28
CA GLU A 108 -11.54 0.82 4.41
C GLU A 108 -10.45 0.08 5.19
N LEU A 109 -10.85 -0.62 6.25
CA LEU A 109 -9.93 -1.34 7.13
C LEU A 109 -10.09 -2.84 6.92
N TYR A 110 -8.99 -3.55 6.73
CA TYR A 110 -8.94 -4.99 6.54
C TYR A 110 -8.03 -5.64 7.56
N ARG A 111 -8.29 -6.91 7.85
CA ARG A 111 -7.40 -7.77 8.60
C ARG A 111 -6.86 -8.86 7.69
N TYR A 112 -5.58 -9.14 7.81
CA TYR A 112 -4.90 -10.16 7.04
C TYR A 112 -3.98 -10.97 7.95
N SER A 113 -3.78 -12.24 7.66
CA SER A 113 -2.84 -13.07 8.41
C SER A 113 -1.99 -13.88 7.44
N LEU A 114 -0.69 -13.92 7.70
CA LEU A 114 0.28 -14.67 6.89
C LEU A 114 1.35 -15.22 7.83
N ASN A 115 1.60 -16.52 7.78
CA ASN A 115 2.69 -17.18 8.54
C ASN A 115 2.72 -16.79 10.04
N LYS A 116 1.55 -16.85 10.69
CA LYS A 116 1.32 -16.47 12.11
C LYS A 116 1.43 -14.96 12.41
N ARG A 117 1.78 -14.14 11.43
CA ARG A 117 1.69 -12.69 11.54
C ARG A 117 0.27 -12.22 11.31
N ASN A 118 -0.11 -11.16 12.01
CA ASN A 118 -1.40 -10.50 11.88
C ASN A 118 -1.16 -9.09 11.38
N TYR A 119 -1.86 -8.70 10.33
CA TYR A 119 -1.78 -7.40 9.73
C TYR A 119 -3.12 -6.69 9.79
N LEU A 120 -3.03 -5.38 9.93
CA LEU A 120 -4.13 -4.47 9.70
C LEU A 120 -3.78 -3.63 8.48
N ILE A 121 -4.72 -3.50 7.56
CA ILE A 121 -4.50 -2.78 6.31
C ILE A 121 -5.55 -1.68 6.24
N LEU A 122 -5.11 -0.43 6.22
CA LEU A 122 -5.96 0.71 5.93
C LEU A 122 -5.77 1.09 4.47
N ASN A 123 -6.81 0.86 3.68
CA ASN A 123 -6.93 1.41 2.35
C ASN A 123 -7.56 2.80 2.45
N ALA A 124 -6.96 3.76 1.75
CA ALA A 124 -7.41 5.14 1.74
C ALA A 124 -7.19 5.75 0.36
N ILE A 125 -8.13 6.57 -0.08
CA ILE A 125 -8.08 7.26 -1.36
C ILE A 125 -7.92 8.73 -1.10
N ARG A 126 -7.11 9.36 -1.96
CA ARG A 126 -7.13 10.80 -2.13
C ARG A 126 -7.71 11.13 -3.48
N TYR A 127 -8.80 11.87 -3.47
CA TYR A 127 -9.29 12.59 -4.65
C TYR A 127 -8.46 13.87 -4.75
N GLY A 128 -7.63 14.01 -5.78
CA GLY A 128 -6.86 15.23 -5.99
C GLY A 128 -7.77 16.47 -6.02
N SER A 129 -7.27 17.61 -5.57
CA SER A 129 -7.97 18.90 -5.60
C SER A 129 -8.06 19.45 -7.03
N GLY A 130 -8.89 18.83 -7.87
CA GLY A 130 -9.23 19.35 -9.20
C GLY A 130 -8.54 18.69 -10.40
N THR A 131 -7.69 17.68 -10.21
CA THR A 131 -7.14 16.87 -11.31
C THR A 131 -7.50 15.40 -11.12
N THR A 132 -7.73 14.70 -12.21
CA THR A 132 -8.19 13.30 -12.33
C THR A 132 -7.26 12.26 -11.67
N THR A 133 -6.20 12.69 -11.01
CA THR A 133 -5.24 11.82 -10.33
C THR A 133 -5.82 11.36 -9.00
N ARG A 134 -6.22 10.09 -8.97
CA ARG A 134 -6.48 9.37 -7.74
C ARG A 134 -5.14 8.83 -7.23
N PHE A 135 -4.97 8.88 -5.92
CA PHE A 135 -3.91 8.17 -5.22
C PHE A 135 -4.57 7.16 -4.31
N VAL A 136 -4.02 5.94 -4.30
CA VAL A 136 -4.47 4.93 -3.36
C VAL A 136 -3.33 4.59 -2.43
N TYR A 137 -3.60 4.76 -1.14
CA TYR A 137 -2.68 4.50 -0.06
C TYR A 137 -3.09 3.21 0.62
N CYS A 138 -2.13 2.33 0.80
CA CYS A 138 -2.28 1.12 1.58
C CYS A 138 -1.32 1.23 2.77
N ASN A 139 -1.89 1.57 3.92
CA ASN A 139 -1.16 1.63 5.17
C ASN A 139 -1.26 0.27 5.84
N LEU A 140 -0.19 -0.51 5.79
CA LEU A 140 -0.16 -1.85 6.34
C LEU A 140 0.60 -1.83 7.67
N PHE A 141 0.02 -2.46 8.69
CA PHE A 141 0.56 -2.52 10.04
C PHE A 141 0.71 -3.98 10.43
N ASP A 142 1.92 -4.45 10.70
CA ASP A 142 2.12 -5.73 11.37
C ASP A 142 1.76 -5.54 12.86
N ILE A 143 0.63 -6.09 13.25
CA ILE A 143 0.07 -6.02 14.60
C ILE A 143 0.24 -7.35 15.36
N THR A 144 1.14 -8.22 14.92
CA THR A 144 1.45 -9.49 15.58
C THR A 144 1.85 -9.26 17.03
N ASN A 145 2.69 -8.24 17.27
CA ASN A 145 3.00 -7.74 18.59
C ASN A 145 2.53 -6.28 18.72
N LYS A 146 1.52 -6.02 19.56
CA LYS A 146 0.97 -4.66 19.77
C LYS A 146 1.98 -3.70 20.39
N ASP A 147 2.97 -4.23 21.11
CA ASP A 147 4.04 -3.44 21.71
C ASP A 147 5.20 -3.19 20.73
N SER A 148 5.16 -3.76 19.53
CA SER A 148 6.19 -3.60 18.49
C SER A 148 5.60 -3.66 17.09
N ILE A 149 4.64 -2.78 16.82
CA ILE A 149 3.99 -2.67 15.50
C ILE A 149 4.99 -2.18 14.46
N ILE A 150 5.06 -2.89 13.33
CA ILE A 150 5.82 -2.47 12.14
C ILE A 150 4.87 -1.79 11.16
N TYR A 151 5.24 -0.64 10.62
CA TYR A 151 4.41 0.15 9.71
C TYR A 151 5.00 0.16 8.29
N TYR A 152 4.17 -0.17 7.32
CA TYR A 152 4.50 -0.24 5.91
C TYR A 152 3.68 0.82 5.16
N PRO A 153 4.26 2.00 4.90
CA PRO A 153 3.58 3.08 4.19
C PRO A 153 3.62 2.84 2.68
N LEU A 154 2.64 2.12 2.13
CA LEU A 154 2.56 1.85 0.70
C LEU A 154 1.66 2.87 0.00
N ALA A 155 2.08 3.36 -1.15
CA ALA A 155 1.24 4.15 -2.03
C ALA A 155 1.39 3.67 -3.47
N SER A 156 0.27 3.65 -4.18
CA SER A 156 0.23 3.57 -5.64
C SER A 156 -0.04 4.96 -6.18
N ILE A 157 0.91 5.47 -6.96
CA ILE A 157 0.74 6.65 -7.81
C ILE A 157 0.25 6.22 -9.19
N TYR A 158 -0.33 7.15 -9.95
CA TYR A 158 -0.73 6.90 -11.34
C TYR A 158 0.43 6.30 -12.15
N GLY A 159 0.17 5.18 -12.84
CA GLY A 159 1.21 4.46 -13.59
C GLY A 159 2.05 3.47 -12.79
N SER A 160 1.75 3.27 -11.51
CA SER A 160 2.41 2.28 -10.66
C SER A 160 1.43 1.28 -10.04
N GLY A 161 1.88 0.05 -9.85
CA GLY A 161 1.15 -0.98 -9.12
C GLY A 161 2.01 -1.50 -7.97
N PHE A 162 1.38 -2.04 -6.94
CA PHE A 162 2.08 -2.84 -5.95
C PHE A 162 1.29 -4.09 -5.59
N SER A 163 1.99 -5.10 -5.12
CA SER A 163 1.43 -6.28 -4.47
C SER A 163 2.37 -6.67 -3.33
N PHE A 164 1.87 -7.46 -2.40
CA PHE A 164 2.63 -7.91 -1.27
C PHE A 164 2.27 -9.35 -0.93
N GLY A 165 3.24 -10.05 -0.35
CA GLY A 165 3.15 -11.47 0.00
C GLY A 165 4.50 -11.95 0.49
N ASP A 166 4.60 -13.19 0.91
CA ASP A 166 5.90 -13.81 1.24
C ASP A 166 6.43 -14.49 -0.02
N TYR A 167 7.18 -13.74 -0.85
CA TYR A 167 7.64 -14.20 -2.16
C TYR A 167 8.97 -14.96 -2.07
N ASN A 168 9.76 -14.69 -1.03
CA ASN A 168 11.05 -15.33 -0.78
C ASN A 168 10.97 -16.48 0.26
N ASN A 169 9.80 -16.71 0.87
CA ASN A 169 9.52 -17.69 1.92
C ASN A 169 10.27 -17.47 3.25
N ASP A 170 10.59 -16.24 3.62
CA ASP A 170 11.25 -15.89 4.89
C ASP A 170 10.27 -15.67 6.05
N GLY A 171 8.97 -15.82 5.81
CA GLY A 171 7.93 -15.61 6.81
C GLY A 171 7.60 -14.14 7.08
N ARG A 172 8.13 -13.22 6.27
CA ARG A 172 7.85 -11.78 6.29
C ARG A 172 7.14 -11.37 5.00
N LEU A 173 6.66 -10.15 5.01
CA LEU A 173 6.00 -9.57 3.85
C LEU A 173 7.07 -8.97 2.93
N ASP A 174 7.15 -9.47 1.71
CA ASP A 174 7.83 -8.89 0.56
C ASP A 174 6.86 -8.03 -0.26
N PHE A 175 7.41 -7.13 -1.07
CA PHE A 175 6.65 -6.20 -1.88
C PHE A 175 7.10 -6.25 -3.33
N LEU A 176 6.17 -6.43 -4.25
CA LEU A 176 6.41 -6.24 -5.68
C LEU A 176 5.86 -4.87 -6.06
N GLN A 177 6.71 -4.02 -6.63
CA GLN A 177 6.31 -2.74 -7.19
C GLN A 177 6.50 -2.76 -8.69
N ILE A 178 5.49 -2.36 -9.44
CA ILE A 178 5.53 -2.14 -10.88
C ILE A 178 5.47 -0.63 -11.13
N GLU A 179 6.35 -0.13 -11.98
CA GLU A 179 6.40 1.28 -12.39
C GLU A 179 6.86 1.39 -13.84
N TYR A 180 6.64 2.55 -14.46
CA TYR A 180 7.24 2.86 -15.77
C TYR A 180 8.77 2.83 -15.70
N ASP A 181 9.40 2.26 -16.71
CA ASP A 181 10.86 2.32 -16.85
C ASP A 181 11.29 3.72 -17.31
N LYS A 182 11.63 4.57 -16.35
CA LYS A 182 12.12 5.94 -16.62
C LYS A 182 13.40 5.98 -17.46
N SER A 183 14.14 4.87 -17.54
CA SER A 183 15.34 4.77 -18.37
C SER A 183 15.05 4.35 -19.82
N SER A 184 13.84 3.82 -20.07
CA SER A 184 13.42 3.45 -21.42
C SER A 184 12.97 4.69 -22.21
N LYS A 185 13.17 4.62 -23.53
CA LYS A 185 12.59 5.57 -24.49
C LYS A 185 11.13 5.26 -24.81
N SER A 186 10.66 4.08 -24.44
CA SER A 186 9.29 3.60 -24.64
C SER A 186 8.46 3.94 -23.41
N VAL A 187 7.29 4.55 -23.62
CA VAL A 187 6.29 4.78 -22.55
C VAL A 187 5.58 3.49 -22.12
N ASP A 188 5.84 2.40 -22.81
CA ASP A 188 5.20 1.11 -22.64
C ASP A 188 6.08 0.07 -21.97
N ASP A 189 7.27 0.50 -21.55
CA ASP A 189 8.20 -0.32 -20.80
C ASP A 189 7.98 -0.10 -19.30
N PHE A 190 7.93 -1.21 -18.59
CA PHE A 190 7.69 -1.27 -17.16
C PHE A 190 8.80 -2.04 -16.50
N VAL A 191 9.12 -1.66 -15.27
CA VAL A 191 9.99 -2.44 -14.39
C VAL A 191 9.18 -2.89 -13.19
N MET A 192 9.16 -4.20 -12.97
CA MET A 192 8.75 -4.78 -11.71
C MET A 192 9.98 -5.02 -10.85
N LYS A 193 9.98 -4.51 -9.63
CA LYS A 193 11.07 -4.65 -8.65
C LYS A 193 10.54 -5.31 -7.40
N MET A 194 11.30 -6.26 -6.85
CA MET A 194 11.05 -6.72 -5.49
C MET A 194 11.70 -5.78 -4.48
N ARG A 195 10.96 -5.46 -3.43
CA ARG A 195 11.41 -4.62 -2.33
C ARG A 195 11.13 -5.30 -1.00
N THR A 196 11.95 -4.98 -0.01
CA THR A 196 11.75 -5.34 1.39
C THR A 196 11.77 -4.07 2.25
N LEU A 197 11.03 -4.06 3.36
CA LEU A 197 11.07 -2.93 4.28
C LEU A 197 12.34 -3.02 5.13
N ASN A 198 13.16 -1.98 5.06
CA ASN A 198 14.21 -1.77 6.04
C ASN A 198 13.59 -1.17 7.31
N GLU A 199 13.43 -2.01 8.32
CA GLU A 199 12.75 -1.62 9.56
C GLU A 199 13.47 -0.49 10.32
N SER A 200 14.79 -0.32 10.12
CA SER A 200 15.58 0.69 10.84
C SER A 200 15.26 2.12 10.42
N ASN A 201 14.97 2.33 9.13
CA ASN A 201 14.70 3.65 8.56
C ASN A 201 13.30 3.75 7.93
N GLN A 202 12.55 2.65 7.90
CA GLN A 202 11.21 2.54 7.32
C GLN A 202 11.18 2.91 5.82
N VAL A 203 12.23 2.54 5.09
CA VAL A 203 12.37 2.70 3.64
C VAL A 203 12.31 1.34 2.96
N PHE A 204 11.69 1.29 1.78
CA PHE A 204 11.65 0.08 0.96
C PHE A 204 12.91 -0.06 0.11
N ASP A 205 13.82 -0.92 0.54
CA ASP A 205 15.05 -1.24 -0.16
C ASP A 205 14.78 -2.22 -1.30
N LEU A 206 15.50 -2.04 -2.41
CA LEU A 206 15.48 -3.00 -3.51
C LEU A 206 16.15 -4.29 -3.06
N VAL A 207 15.49 -5.43 -3.31
CA VAL A 207 16.19 -6.70 -3.17
C VAL A 207 17.12 -6.84 -4.36
N GLU A 208 18.43 -6.85 -4.08
CA GLU A 208 19.45 -6.74 -5.11
C GLU A 208 19.27 -7.80 -6.20
N GLY A 209 19.26 -7.33 -7.45
CA GLY A 209 19.18 -8.20 -8.61
C GLY A 209 17.85 -8.92 -8.81
N LYS A 210 16.75 -8.47 -8.17
CA LYS A 210 15.41 -9.04 -8.34
C LYS A 210 14.48 -8.07 -9.07
N TYR A 211 14.52 -8.09 -10.40
CA TYR A 211 13.62 -7.28 -11.22
C TYR A 211 13.28 -7.95 -12.56
N ILE A 212 12.16 -7.53 -13.13
CA ILE A 212 11.69 -7.92 -14.46
C ILE A 212 11.34 -6.65 -15.22
N THR A 213 11.96 -6.43 -16.38
CA THR A 213 11.57 -5.39 -17.33
C THR A 213 10.74 -6.02 -18.43
N PHE A 214 9.61 -5.41 -18.77
CA PHE A 214 8.68 -5.91 -19.77
C PHE A 214 8.04 -4.76 -20.53
N SER A 215 7.61 -5.02 -21.76
CA SER A 215 7.04 -4.03 -22.67
C SER A 215 5.66 -4.46 -23.13
N ARG A 216 4.72 -3.53 -23.17
CA ARG A 216 3.38 -3.77 -23.74
C ARG A 216 3.44 -3.77 -25.27
N GLN A 217 2.84 -4.78 -25.89
CA GLN A 217 2.71 -4.88 -27.34
C GLN A 217 1.28 -4.53 -27.78
N TYR A 218 1.14 -3.45 -28.57
CA TYR A 218 -0.18 -2.99 -29.07
C TYR A 218 -0.69 -3.77 -30.29
N ARG A 219 0.15 -4.62 -30.88
CA ARG A 219 -0.08 -5.18 -32.22
C ARG A 219 -1.09 -6.34 -32.27
N ASN A 220 -2.04 -6.47 -31.34
CA ASN A 220 -3.42 -7.01 -31.55
C ASN A 220 -4.09 -7.59 -30.28
N ASP A 221 -3.37 -7.93 -29.22
CA ASP A 221 -3.91 -8.69 -28.08
C ASP A 221 -3.65 -8.08 -26.69
N ASN A 222 -3.05 -6.89 -26.63
CA ASN A 222 -2.53 -6.30 -25.38
C ASN A 222 -1.58 -7.26 -24.62
N SER A 223 -0.81 -8.06 -25.34
CA SER A 223 0.22 -8.91 -24.75
C SER A 223 1.39 -8.08 -24.20
N PHE A 224 2.18 -8.75 -23.37
CA PHE A 224 3.40 -8.19 -22.81
C PHE A 224 4.56 -9.11 -23.13
N VAL A 225 5.68 -8.50 -23.50
CA VAL A 225 6.93 -9.21 -23.79
C VAL A 225 7.91 -8.89 -22.69
N ILE A 226 8.48 -9.93 -22.09
CA ILE A 226 9.57 -9.77 -21.13
C ILE A 226 10.81 -9.32 -21.92
N LEU A 227 11.30 -8.13 -21.61
CA LEU A 227 12.51 -7.58 -22.24
C LEU A 227 13.77 -8.06 -21.54
N LYS A 228 13.72 -8.14 -20.21
CA LYS A 228 14.86 -8.49 -19.38
C LYS A 228 14.40 -9.09 -18.06
N THR A 229 15.09 -10.11 -17.59
CA THR A 229 14.94 -10.64 -16.24
C THR A 229 16.29 -10.61 -15.53
N LYS A 230 16.28 -10.26 -14.25
CA LYS A 230 17.33 -10.62 -13.31
C LYS A 230 16.60 -11.22 -12.12
N THR A 231 16.62 -12.55 -12.05
CA THR A 231 15.66 -13.33 -11.25
C THR A 231 16.32 -14.60 -10.73
N ASP A 232 17.51 -14.49 -10.16
CA ASP A 232 18.14 -15.62 -9.44
C ASP A 232 17.40 -15.79 -8.10
N TRP A 233 16.12 -16.17 -8.13
CA TRP A 233 15.17 -16.20 -7.01
C TRP A 233 15.63 -17.09 -5.86
#